data_AF-A0A537YRI8-F1
#
_entry.id   AF-A0A537YRI8-F1
#
_cell.length_a   1.000
_cell.length_b   1.000
_cell.length_c   1.000
_cell.angle_alpha   90.00
_cell.angle_beta   90.00
_cell.angle_gamma   90.00
#
_symmetry.space_group_name_H-M   'P 1'
#
loop_
_entity.id
_entity.type
_entity.pdbx_description
1 polymer ?
#
loop_
_entity_poly.entity_id
_entity_poly.type
_entity_poly.pdbx_seq_one_letter_code
_entity_poly.pdbx_strand_id
1 'polypeptide(L)'
;MHEIELEGGCRLHAYKHHRTRRYLHLDHGGRAFVFVWKESREDWELSEYEEVDPQWLLDLALERPEERARLFRQNIAAEFKRIRWARSATKHRISKKRIRHALEHCRAILEQDPPDAARLGAELRLVFLGEDAAGSPLEVIAVETELEGLMVIHAMELRPRYRSAYREVRRCNR
;
A
#
# COMPACT_ATOMS: atom_id res chain seq x y z
N MET A 1 -12.54 5.41 -9.83
CA MET A 1 -13.27 6.38 -9.01
C MET A 1 -14.07 5.57 -8.00
N HIS A 2 -13.92 5.87 -6.72
CA HIS A 2 -14.70 5.25 -5.64
C HIS A 2 -15.45 6.37 -4.91
N GLU A 3 -16.63 6.09 -4.39
CA GLU A 3 -17.48 7.09 -3.73
C GLU A 3 -17.61 6.76 -2.25
N ILE A 4 -17.47 7.77 -1.40
CA ILE A 4 -17.47 7.66 0.06
C ILE A 4 -18.55 8.60 0.58
N GLU A 5 -19.49 8.06 1.35
CA GLU A 5 -20.51 8.87 2.02
C GLU A 5 -20.08 9.11 3.47
N LEU A 6 -19.92 10.38 3.84
CA LEU A 6 -19.57 10.79 5.19
C LEU A 6 -20.82 10.95 6.06
N GLU A 7 -20.63 10.82 7.37
CA GLU A 7 -21.64 11.22 8.35
C GLU A 7 -22.01 12.70 8.14
N GLY A 8 -23.30 12.96 7.86
CA GLY A 8 -23.79 14.28 7.47
C GLY A 8 -24.17 14.43 5.98
N GLY A 9 -24.09 13.36 5.19
CA GLY A 9 -24.59 13.32 3.81
C GLY A 9 -23.66 13.94 2.77
N CYS A 10 -22.43 14.26 3.15
CA CYS A 10 -21.39 14.70 2.21
C CYS A 10 -20.86 13.49 1.42
N ARG A 11 -20.86 13.58 0.09
CA ARG A 11 -20.34 12.52 -0.79
C ARG A 11 -19.01 12.94 -1.37
N LEU A 12 -17.99 12.12 -1.16
CA LEU A 12 -16.64 12.30 -1.68
C LEU A 12 -16.37 11.33 -2.82
N HIS A 13 -15.77 11.84 -3.88
CA HIS A 13 -15.18 11.08 -4.95
C HIS A 13 -13.68 10.90 -4.69
N ALA A 14 -13.26 9.65 -4.57
CA ALA A 14 -11.88 9.25 -4.43
C ALA A 14 -11.25 9.01 -5.82
N TYR A 15 -10.37 9.91 -6.22
CA TYR A 15 -9.57 9.83 -7.44
C TYR A 15 -8.16 9.35 -7.11
N LYS A 16 -7.86 8.11 -7.48
CA LYS A 16 -6.53 7.54 -7.31
C LYS A 16 -5.63 8.03 -8.44
N HIS A 17 -4.62 8.84 -8.12
CA HIS A 17 -3.65 9.26 -9.12
C HIS A 17 -2.87 8.05 -9.62
N HIS A 18 -2.85 7.82 -10.94
CA HIS A 18 -2.32 6.57 -11.51
C HIS A 18 -0.84 6.35 -11.18
N ARG A 19 -0.04 7.43 -11.13
CA ARG A 19 1.42 7.39 -10.97
C ARG A 19 1.87 7.41 -9.51
N THR A 20 1.31 8.29 -8.70
CA THR A 20 1.70 8.43 -7.27
C THR A 20 0.86 7.54 -6.36
N ARG A 21 -0.27 7.01 -6.86
CA ARG A 21 -1.23 6.18 -6.11
C ARG A 21 -1.83 6.89 -4.88
N ARG A 22 -1.58 8.19 -4.72
CA ARG A 22 -2.23 9.04 -3.73
C ARG A 22 -3.68 9.26 -4.15
N TYR A 23 -4.54 9.41 -3.17
CA TYR A 23 -5.96 9.67 -3.39
C TYR A 23 -6.21 11.16 -3.22
N LEU A 24 -6.93 11.70 -4.21
CA LEU A 24 -7.55 13.00 -4.16
C LEU A 24 -9.02 12.74 -3.81
N HIS A 25 -9.47 13.10 -2.60
CA HIS A 25 -10.87 13.02 -2.22
C HIS A 25 -11.50 14.38 -2.41
N LEU A 26 -12.47 14.47 -3.32
CA LEU A 26 -13.18 15.70 -3.64
C LEU A 26 -14.67 15.51 -3.45
N ASP A 27 -15.38 16.49 -2.93
CA ASP A 27 -16.84 16.51 -3.04
C ASP A 27 -17.30 17.05 -4.41
N HIS A 28 -18.62 17.08 -4.65
CA HIS A 28 -19.18 17.65 -5.87
C HIS A 28 -18.94 19.16 -6.04
N GLY A 29 -18.64 19.87 -4.95
CA GLY A 29 -18.33 21.30 -4.95
C GLY A 29 -16.85 21.61 -5.21
N GLY A 30 -16.00 20.59 -5.33
CA GLY A 30 -14.55 20.75 -5.51
C GLY A 30 -13.78 20.98 -4.21
N ARG A 31 -14.41 20.81 -3.05
CA ARG A 31 -13.72 20.83 -1.75
C ARG A 31 -12.92 19.55 -1.58
N ALA A 32 -11.75 19.68 -0.98
CA ALA A 32 -10.79 18.59 -0.84
C ALA A 32 -10.73 18.07 0.59
N PHE A 33 -10.57 16.76 0.73
CA PHE A 33 -10.56 16.11 2.04
C PHE A 33 -9.40 15.11 2.16
N VAL A 34 -8.83 15.01 3.36
CA VAL A 34 -7.87 13.97 3.72
C VAL A 34 -8.41 13.13 4.86
N PHE A 35 -8.10 11.83 4.80
CA PHE A 35 -8.44 10.90 5.86
C PHE A 35 -7.37 10.94 6.95
N VAL A 36 -7.76 11.22 8.18
CA VAL A 36 -6.88 11.43 9.33
C VAL A 36 -7.28 10.49 10.46
N TRP A 37 -6.27 9.89 11.09
CA TRP A 37 -6.46 9.04 12.26
C TRP A 37 -6.32 9.89 13.51
N LYS A 38 -7.35 9.91 14.36
CA LYS A 38 -7.23 10.49 15.69
C LYS A 38 -6.88 9.40 16.69
N GLU A 39 -5.77 9.60 17.40
CA GLU A 39 -5.39 8.72 18.49
C GLU A 39 -6.35 8.97 19.68
N SER A 40 -7.21 7.99 19.96
CA SER A 40 -8.02 7.96 21.19
C SER A 40 -7.38 6.98 22.17
N ARG A 41 -7.36 7.34 23.45
CA ARG A 41 -6.71 6.57 24.51
C ARG A 41 -7.38 5.23 24.83
N GLU A 42 -8.60 4.98 24.35
CA GLU A 42 -9.36 3.79 24.76
C GLU A 42 -9.87 2.92 23.62
N ASP A 43 -10.03 3.41 22.37
CA ASP A 43 -10.37 2.58 21.22
C ASP A 43 -9.84 3.18 19.91
N TRP A 44 -9.33 2.34 18.99
CA TRP A 44 -8.74 2.72 17.69
C TRP A 44 -9.77 3.17 16.63
N GLU A 45 -10.96 3.62 17.04
CA GLU A 45 -12.13 3.64 16.15
C GLU A 45 -12.47 5.01 15.52
N LEU A 46 -11.78 6.11 15.84
CA LEU A 46 -12.12 7.42 15.29
C LEU A 46 -11.17 7.85 14.18
N SER A 47 -11.53 7.45 12.96
CA SER A 47 -10.98 8.00 11.73
C SER A 47 -11.93 9.05 11.14
N GLU A 48 -11.42 10.22 10.77
CA GLU A 48 -12.25 11.30 10.22
C GLU A 48 -11.70 11.86 8.92
N TYR A 49 -12.55 12.56 8.18
CA TYR A 49 -12.16 13.35 7.02
C TYR A 49 -12.05 14.82 7.41
N GLU A 50 -10.86 15.40 7.23
CA GLU A 50 -10.64 16.82 7.41
C GLU A 50 -10.61 17.53 6.05
N GLU A 51 -11.28 18.68 5.97
CA GLU A 51 -11.24 19.54 4.78
C GLU A 51 -9.87 20.22 4.69
N VAL A 52 -9.27 20.19 3.50
CA VAL A 52 -7.96 20.77 3.21
C VAL A 52 -8.04 21.65 1.97
N ASP A 53 -7.01 22.47 1.77
CA ASP A 53 -6.85 23.24 0.54
C ASP A 53 -6.72 22.28 -0.68
N PRO A 54 -7.57 22.44 -1.72
CA PRO A 54 -7.53 21.58 -2.90
C PRO A 54 -6.23 21.65 -3.69
N GLN A 55 -5.58 22.82 -3.74
CA GLN A 55 -4.31 22.99 -4.45
C GLN A 55 -3.20 22.23 -3.72
N TRP A 56 -3.12 22.35 -2.40
CA TRP A 56 -2.21 21.56 -1.58
C TRP A 56 -2.40 20.05 -1.76
N LEU A 57 -3.65 19.56 -1.80
CA LEU A 57 -3.91 18.13 -1.99
C LEU A 57 -3.53 17.67 -3.41
N LEU A 58 -3.73 18.53 -4.42
CA LEU A 58 -3.32 18.26 -5.79
C LEU A 58 -1.79 18.20 -5.91
N ASP A 59 -1.09 19.18 -5.34
CA ASP A 59 0.38 19.21 -5.32
C ASP A 59 0.92 17.99 -4.57
N LEU A 60 0.34 17.65 -3.41
CA LEU A 60 0.65 16.41 -2.71
C LEU A 60 0.36 15.18 -3.59
N ALA A 61 -0.75 15.13 -4.32
CA ALA A 61 -1.08 14.01 -5.18
C ALA A 61 -0.12 13.89 -6.38
N LEU A 62 0.50 14.97 -6.84
CA LEU A 62 1.37 15.03 -8.02
C LEU A 62 2.86 14.96 -7.68
N GLU A 63 3.27 15.43 -6.50
CA GLU A 63 4.65 15.44 -6.05
C GLU A 63 5.21 14.02 -5.96
N ARG A 64 6.42 13.86 -6.51
CA ARG A 64 7.26 12.69 -6.33
C ARG A 64 8.12 12.90 -5.10
N PRO A 65 7.80 12.32 -3.94
CA PRO A 65 8.76 12.31 -2.85
C PRO A 65 9.97 11.50 -3.33
N GLU A 66 11.12 12.15 -3.41
CA GLU A 66 12.38 11.50 -3.72
C GLU A 66 12.63 10.42 -2.65
N GLU A 67 12.69 9.16 -3.08
CA GLU A 67 13.26 7.98 -2.42
C GLU A 67 12.99 7.69 -0.93
N ARG A 68 12.11 8.42 -0.24
CA ARG A 68 11.53 7.97 1.02
C ARG A 68 10.44 6.99 0.66
N ALA A 69 10.86 5.75 0.53
CA ALA A 69 10.03 4.56 0.46
C ALA A 69 8.66 4.81 1.08
N ARG A 70 7.59 4.42 0.36
CA ARG A 70 6.17 4.52 0.73
C ARG A 70 5.86 3.71 2.01
N LEU A 71 6.59 4.01 3.09
CA LEU A 71 6.95 3.15 4.21
C LEU A 71 5.85 3.00 5.25
N PHE A 72 4.72 3.68 5.12
CA PHE A 72 3.79 3.82 6.25
C PHE A 72 2.31 3.63 5.92
N ARG A 73 1.95 2.90 4.85
CA ARG A 73 0.57 2.39 4.76
C ARG A 73 0.48 1.01 5.38
N GLN A 74 0.12 1.00 6.67
CA GLN A 74 -0.47 -0.18 7.31
C GLN A 74 -1.69 -0.65 6.50
N ASN A 75 -1.76 -1.96 6.25
CA ASN A 75 -2.93 -2.75 5.84
C ASN A 75 -3.48 -2.68 4.40
N ILE A 76 -2.66 -2.46 3.36
CA ILE A 76 -3.14 -2.67 1.97
C ILE A 76 -3.47 -4.16 1.68
N ALA A 77 -2.83 -5.12 2.36
CA ALA A 77 -3.19 -6.53 2.15
C ALA A 77 -4.64 -6.85 2.51
N ALA A 78 -5.25 -6.11 3.44
CA ALA A 78 -6.67 -6.23 3.78
C ALA A 78 -7.59 -5.59 2.71
N GLU A 79 -7.08 -4.64 1.92
CA GLU A 79 -7.82 -4.04 0.79
C GLU A 79 -7.93 -5.01 -0.40
N PHE A 80 -6.98 -5.96 -0.55
CA PHE A 80 -7.00 -6.90 -1.67
C PHE A 80 -7.91 -8.10 -1.39
N LYS A 81 -9.13 -8.03 -1.90
CA LYS A 81 -10.16 -9.09 -1.75
C LYS A 81 -9.77 -10.42 -2.39
N ARG A 82 -8.83 -10.44 -3.34
CA ARG A 82 -8.47 -11.66 -4.11
C ARG A 82 -6.97 -11.81 -4.34
N ILE A 83 -6.34 -12.77 -3.67
CA ILE A 83 -4.92 -13.12 -3.89
C ILE A 83 -4.79 -14.27 -4.90
N ARG A 84 -4.07 -14.02 -6.00
CA ARG A 84 -3.67 -14.99 -7.02
C ARG A 84 -2.18 -15.28 -6.94
N TRP A 85 -1.76 -16.43 -7.46
CA TRP A 85 -0.40 -16.93 -7.34
C TRP A 85 0.16 -17.30 -8.69
N ALA A 86 1.27 -16.67 -9.10
CA ALA A 86 2.06 -17.16 -10.21
C ALA A 86 2.75 -18.49 -9.83
N ARG A 87 3.06 -19.32 -10.83
CA ARG A 87 3.84 -20.56 -10.61
C ARG A 87 5.18 -20.30 -9.94
N SER A 88 5.79 -19.15 -10.17
CA SER A 88 7.07 -18.73 -9.58
C SER A 88 6.97 -18.28 -8.13
N ALA A 89 5.78 -18.01 -7.60
CA ALA A 89 5.59 -17.42 -6.27
C ALA A 89 6.22 -18.26 -5.14
N THR A 90 6.16 -19.59 -5.27
CA THR A 90 6.65 -20.53 -4.25
C THR A 90 7.99 -21.18 -4.64
N LYS A 91 8.67 -20.68 -5.69
CA LYS A 91 9.93 -21.26 -6.19
C LYS A 91 11.01 -21.34 -5.10
N HIS A 92 11.01 -20.40 -4.16
CA HIS A 92 11.96 -20.34 -3.05
C HIS A 92 11.48 -21.09 -1.80
N ARG A 93 10.56 -22.06 -1.96
CA ARG A 93 10.04 -22.92 -0.88
C ARG A 93 9.36 -22.15 0.26
N ILE A 94 8.90 -20.93 0.02
CA ILE A 94 8.03 -20.21 0.93
C ILE A 94 6.59 -20.66 0.68
N SER A 95 5.94 -21.19 1.70
CA SER A 95 4.56 -21.67 1.59
C SER A 95 3.58 -20.51 1.43
N LYS A 96 2.47 -20.72 0.72
CA LYS A 96 1.42 -19.71 0.53
C LYS A 96 0.88 -19.17 1.87
N LYS A 97 0.84 -20.01 2.92
CA LYS A 97 0.43 -19.59 4.28
C LYS A 97 1.41 -18.56 4.87
N ARG A 98 2.72 -18.79 4.75
CA ARG A 98 3.74 -17.85 5.20
C ARG A 98 3.69 -16.54 4.40
N ILE A 99 3.51 -16.64 3.09
CA ILE A 99 3.38 -15.46 2.22
C ILE A 99 2.15 -14.64 2.62
N ARG A 100 0.99 -15.30 2.80
CA ARG A 100 -0.24 -14.64 3.21
C ARG A 100 -0.05 -13.90 4.55
N HIS A 101 0.54 -14.56 5.54
CA HIS A 101 0.85 -13.90 6.81
C HIS A 101 1.75 -12.68 6.62
N ALA A 102 2.81 -12.79 5.83
CA ALA A 102 3.70 -11.67 5.56
C ALA A 102 3.03 -10.53 4.79
N LEU A 103 2.01 -10.81 3.97
CA LEU A 103 1.18 -9.78 3.33
C LEU A 103 0.25 -9.12 4.35
N GLU A 104 -0.54 -9.92 5.09
CA GLU A 104 -1.50 -9.45 6.11
C GLU A 104 -0.83 -8.61 7.20
N HIS A 105 0.40 -8.98 7.58
CA HIS A 105 1.18 -8.31 8.61
C HIS A 105 2.36 -7.52 8.02
N CYS A 106 2.31 -7.19 6.71
CA CYS A 106 3.33 -6.35 6.10
C CYS A 106 3.33 -4.98 6.77
N ARG A 107 4.52 -4.47 7.05
CA ARG A 107 4.68 -3.15 7.68
C ARG A 107 5.14 -2.09 6.68
N ALA A 108 5.58 -2.53 5.50
CA ALA A 108 5.98 -1.65 4.43
C ALA A 108 5.73 -2.26 3.06
N ILE A 109 5.42 -1.39 2.12
CA ILE A 109 5.28 -1.71 0.72
C ILE A 109 6.16 -0.74 -0.04
N LEU A 110 7.14 -1.27 -0.77
CA LEU A 110 7.96 -0.50 -1.68
C LEU A 110 7.38 -0.64 -3.08
N GLU A 111 7.29 0.46 -3.81
CA GLU A 111 7.12 0.35 -5.25
C GLU A 111 8.47 0.11 -5.88
N GLN A 112 8.52 -0.87 -6.77
CA GLN A 112 9.67 -1.18 -7.57
C GLN A 112 9.26 -1.06 -9.03
N ASP A 113 10.03 -0.29 -9.79
CA ASP A 113 9.87 -0.26 -11.23
C ASP A 113 10.04 -1.68 -11.80
N PRO A 114 9.26 -2.02 -12.84
CA PRO A 114 9.48 -3.25 -13.55
C PRO A 114 10.93 -3.25 -14.10
N PRO A 115 11.61 -4.40 -14.16
CA PRO A 115 12.97 -4.47 -14.70
C PRO A 115 12.99 -3.90 -16.12
N ASP A 116 14.08 -3.24 -16.53
CA ASP A 116 14.19 -2.54 -17.83
C ASP A 116 13.83 -3.40 -19.06
N ALA A 117 13.95 -4.72 -18.94
CA ALA A 117 13.54 -5.69 -19.95
C ALA A 117 12.02 -5.95 -20.01
N ALA A 118 11.22 -5.34 -19.14
CA ALA A 118 9.78 -5.46 -19.14
C ALA A 118 9.20 -4.54 -20.23
N ARG A 119 8.22 -5.06 -20.97
CA ARG A 119 7.58 -4.34 -22.08
C ARG A 119 7.07 -2.97 -21.62
N LEU A 120 7.10 -1.98 -22.52
CA LEU A 120 6.36 -0.72 -22.36
C LEU A 120 4.94 -1.01 -21.85
N GLY A 121 4.61 -0.45 -20.67
CA GLY A 121 3.33 -0.71 -19.98
C GLY A 121 3.38 -1.78 -18.88
N ALA A 122 4.56 -2.27 -18.49
CA ALA A 122 4.67 -3.18 -17.36
C ALA A 122 4.20 -2.52 -16.05
N GLU A 123 3.32 -3.22 -15.34
CA GLU A 123 2.72 -2.74 -14.09
C GLU A 123 3.76 -2.55 -13.00
N LEU A 124 3.57 -1.49 -12.19
CA LEU A 124 4.36 -1.23 -10.99
C LEU A 124 4.32 -2.44 -10.07
N ARG A 125 5.50 -2.88 -9.61
CA ARG A 125 5.62 -4.01 -8.69
C ARG A 125 5.56 -3.50 -7.26
N LEU A 126 4.76 -4.17 -6.44
CA LEU A 126 4.68 -3.94 -5.01
C LEU A 126 5.57 -4.96 -4.30
N VAL A 127 6.52 -4.46 -3.51
CA VAL A 127 7.40 -5.26 -2.65
C VAL A 127 6.95 -5.10 -1.22
N PHE A 128 6.25 -6.11 -0.73
CA PHE A 128 5.81 -6.21 0.65
C PHE A 128 6.96 -6.73 1.51
N LEU A 129 7.29 -5.99 2.56
CA LEU A 129 8.26 -6.37 3.59
C LEU A 129 7.49 -6.69 4.87
N GLY A 130 7.47 -7.96 5.24
CA GLY A 130 6.67 -8.45 6.36
C GLY A 130 7.30 -9.66 7.04
N GLU A 131 6.80 -9.98 8.22
CA GLU A 131 7.21 -11.18 8.96
C GLU A 131 6.18 -12.30 8.71
N ASP A 132 6.65 -13.54 8.62
CA ASP A 132 5.74 -14.68 8.75
C ASP A 132 5.32 -14.90 10.22
N ALA A 133 4.48 -15.92 10.45
CA ALA A 133 3.99 -16.23 11.79
C ALA A 133 5.08 -16.61 12.81
N ALA A 134 6.29 -16.94 12.34
CA ALA A 134 7.43 -17.25 13.17
C ALA A 134 8.37 -16.04 13.37
N GLY A 135 8.00 -14.85 12.87
CA GLY A 135 8.83 -13.65 12.94
C GLY A 135 9.94 -13.60 11.89
N SER A 136 9.97 -14.53 10.93
CA SER A 136 11.01 -14.54 9.89
C SER A 136 10.71 -13.46 8.84
N PRO A 137 11.67 -12.58 8.53
CA PRO A 137 11.45 -11.51 7.57
C PRO A 137 11.41 -12.04 6.12
N LEU A 138 10.33 -11.75 5.43
CA LEU A 138 10.09 -12.11 4.05
C LEU A 138 9.98 -10.87 3.17
N GLU A 139 10.42 -11.03 1.93
CA GLU A 139 10.04 -10.15 0.83
C GLU A 139 9.03 -10.87 -0.07
N VAL A 140 7.94 -10.18 -0.38
CA VAL A 140 6.90 -10.69 -1.27
C VAL A 140 6.69 -9.67 -2.37
N ILE A 141 6.86 -10.08 -3.62
CA ILE A 141 6.63 -9.23 -4.79
C ILE A 141 5.31 -9.63 -5.42
N ALA A 142 4.46 -8.65 -5.62
CA ALA A 142 3.19 -8.81 -6.29
C ALA A 142 2.91 -7.65 -7.26
N VAL A 143 1.94 -7.88 -8.13
CA VAL A 143 1.35 -6.85 -8.99
C VAL A 143 -0.14 -6.76 -8.67
N GLU A 144 -0.66 -5.53 -8.63
CA GLU A 144 -2.09 -5.29 -8.49
C GLU A 144 -2.79 -5.69 -9.79
N THR A 145 -3.84 -6.50 -9.71
CA THR A 145 -4.67 -6.85 -10.86
C THR A 145 -5.99 -6.07 -10.82
N GLU A 146 -6.79 -6.16 -11.87
CA GLU A 146 -8.16 -5.61 -11.87
C GLU A 146 -8.99 -6.07 -10.66
N LEU A 147 -9.96 -5.24 -10.25
CA LEU A 147 -10.95 -5.50 -9.20
C LEU A 147 -10.34 -5.83 -7.82
N GLU A 148 -9.41 -4.98 -7.34
CA GLU A 148 -8.78 -5.13 -6.00
C GLU A 148 -8.10 -6.50 -5.83
N GLY A 149 -7.57 -7.05 -6.91
CA GLY A 149 -6.83 -8.30 -6.88
C GLY A 149 -5.33 -8.08 -6.70
N LEU A 150 -4.65 -9.07 -6.13
CA LEU A 150 -3.20 -9.08 -5.98
C LEU A 150 -2.64 -10.37 -6.56
N MET A 151 -1.79 -10.29 -7.58
CA MET A 151 -1.07 -11.44 -8.11
C MET A 151 0.34 -11.49 -7.52
N VAL A 152 0.57 -12.43 -6.60
CA VAL A 152 1.90 -12.71 -6.07
C VAL A 152 2.72 -13.40 -7.14
N ILE A 153 3.83 -12.77 -7.52
CA ILE A 153 4.73 -13.28 -8.56
C ILE A 153 6.00 -13.92 -7.98
N HIS A 154 6.38 -13.53 -6.75
CA HIS A 154 7.60 -13.99 -6.12
C HIS A 154 7.53 -13.82 -4.59
N ALA A 155 8.08 -14.77 -3.85
CA ALA A 155 8.32 -14.62 -2.42
C ALA A 155 9.61 -15.33 -2.02
N MET A 156 10.39 -14.71 -1.14
CA MET A 156 11.61 -15.29 -0.60
C MET A 156 11.95 -14.66 0.76
N GLU A 157 12.97 -15.22 1.43
CA GLU A 157 13.56 -14.58 2.59
C GLU A 157 14.14 -13.20 2.24
N LEU A 158 14.04 -12.26 3.18
CA LEU A 158 14.42 -10.86 2.97
C LEU A 158 15.88 -10.74 2.51
N ARG A 159 16.09 -10.25 1.28
CA ARG A 159 17.43 -10.03 0.73
C ARG A 159 18.14 -8.84 1.37
N PRO A 160 19.49 -8.82 1.36
CA PRO A 160 20.29 -7.73 1.92
C PRO A 160 19.88 -6.34 1.44
N ARG A 161 19.51 -6.20 0.16
CA ARG A 161 19.12 -4.91 -0.46
C ARG A 161 17.91 -4.23 0.21
N TYR A 162 17.03 -5.00 0.85
CA TYR A 162 15.85 -4.46 1.53
C TYR A 162 16.00 -4.43 3.06
N ARG A 163 17.14 -4.88 3.60
CA ARG A 163 17.34 -4.92 5.06
C ARG A 163 17.34 -3.53 5.68
N SER A 164 17.91 -2.53 5.00
CA SER A 164 17.93 -1.15 5.49
C SER A 164 16.50 -0.60 5.59
N ALA A 165 15.73 -0.72 4.50
CA ALA A 165 14.32 -0.34 4.48
C ALA A 165 13.52 -1.09 5.57
N TYR A 166 13.63 -2.41 5.65
CA TYR A 166 12.94 -3.21 6.68
C TYR A 166 13.30 -2.81 8.11
N ARG A 167 14.57 -2.48 8.39
CA ARG A 167 15.00 -2.00 9.71
C ARG A 167 14.42 -0.63 10.05
N GLU A 168 14.33 0.26 9.08
CA GLU A 168 13.73 1.58 9.23
C GLU A 168 12.25 1.47 9.62
N VAL A 169 11.50 0.60 8.92
CA VAL A 169 10.09 0.27 9.24
C VAL A 169 9.92 -0.24 10.67
N ARG A 170 10.82 -1.14 11.10
CA ARG A 170 10.78 -1.68 12.46
C ARG A 170 11.07 -0.63 13.52
N ARG A 171 11.84 0.43 13.21
CA ARG A 171 12.23 1.47 14.16
C ARG A 171 11.14 2.51 14.40
N CYS A 172 10.35 2.84 13.38
CA CYS A 172 9.24 3.79 13.49
C CYS A 172 7.99 3.23 14.22
N ASN A 173 8.17 2.19 15.05
CA ASN A 173 7.15 1.56 15.89
C ASN A 173 7.67 1.45 17.36
N ARG A 174 8.40 2.46 17.83
CA ARG A 174 8.76 2.61 19.25
C ARG A 174 8.22 3.91 19.79
#